data_AF-A0A5K1G0X3-F1
#
_entry.id   AF-A0A5K1G0X3-F1
#
_cell.length_a   1.000
_cell.length_b   1.000
_cell.length_c   1.000
_cell.angle_alpha   90.00
_cell.angle_beta   90.00
_cell.angle_gamma   90.00
#
_symmetry.space_group_name_H-M   'P 1'
#
loop_
_entity.id
_entity.type
_entity.pdbx_description
1 polymer ?
#
loop_
_entity_poly.entity_id
_entity_poly.type
_entity_poly.pdbx_seq_one_letter_code
_entity_poly.pdbx_strand_id
1 'polypeptide(L)' 'WMPVEEYASQPYVQKHESLNIVANMVLAKTNSSYRGFGVTSPSSSSSTKKHNFYLNNSTEN' A
#
# COMPACT_ATOMS: atom_id res chain seq x y z
N TRP A 1 -0.61 9.18 18.00
CA TRP A 1 -1.10 8.03 17.21
C TRP A 1 -2.61 8.07 17.23
N MET A 2 -3.27 7.86 16.09
CA MET A 2 -4.73 7.93 15.95
C MET A 2 -5.21 6.63 15.29
N PRO A 3 -6.29 5.99 15.80
CA PRO A 3 -6.93 4.86 15.13
C PRO A 3 -7.28 5.17 13.69
N VAL A 4 -7.10 4.21 12.79
CA VAL A 4 -7.35 4.44 11.36
C VAL A 4 -8.84 4.65 11.08
N GLU A 5 -9.70 4.03 11.90
CA GLU A 5 -11.15 4.20 11.89
C GLU A 5 -11.52 5.64 12.27
N GLU A 6 -10.87 6.19 13.30
CA GLU A 6 -11.06 7.58 13.73
C GLU A 6 -10.58 8.55 12.64
N TYR A 7 -9.44 8.29 12.01
CA TYR A 7 -8.94 9.05 10.86
C TYR A 7 -9.90 9.02 9.66
N ALA A 8 -10.38 7.83 9.28
CA ALA A 8 -11.29 7.65 8.15
C ALA A 8 -12.66 8.32 8.38
N SER A 9 -13.08 8.45 9.64
CA SER A 9 -14.35 9.10 10.03
C SER A 9 -14.32 10.63 9.95
N GLN A 10 -13.15 11.25 9.73
CA GLN A 10 -13.03 12.69 9.72
C GLN A 10 -13.81 13.32 8.55
N PRO A 11 -14.61 14.38 8.79
CA PRO A 11 -15.39 15.03 7.72
C PRO A 11 -14.52 15.53 6.56
N TYR A 12 -13.29 15.95 6.85
CA TYR A 12 -12.33 16.38 5.83
C TYR A 12 -11.90 15.21 4.93
N VAL A 13 -11.59 14.05 5.52
CA VAL A 13 -11.19 12.84 4.79
C VAL A 13 -12.35 12.32 3.94
N GLN A 14 -13.58 12.34 4.46
CA GLN A 14 -14.77 11.91 3.72
C GLN A 14 -15.15 12.87 2.58
N LYS A 15 -14.90 14.17 2.74
CA LYS A 15 -15.18 15.19 1.72
C LYS A 15 -14.25 15.09 0.51
N HIS A 16 -13.02 14.63 0.70
CA HIS A 16 -12.02 14.54 -0.35
C HIS A 16 -11.85 13.10 -0.82
N GLU A 17 -12.33 12.81 -2.03
CA GLU A 17 -12.34 11.46 -2.60
C GLU A 17 -10.96 10.77 -2.57
N SER A 18 -9.91 11.50 -2.92
CA SER A 18 -8.53 10.98 -2.89
C SER A 18 -8.11 10.51 -1.49
N LEU A 19 -8.47 11.27 -0.45
CA LEU A 19 -8.17 10.92 0.93
C LEU A 19 -9.05 9.76 1.41
N ASN A 20 -10.33 9.76 1.04
CA ASN A 20 -11.25 8.67 1.36
C ASN A 20 -10.77 7.33 0.76
N ILE A 21 -10.31 7.33 -0.50
CA ILE A 21 -9.74 6.13 -1.15
C ILE A 21 -8.51 5.63 -0.39
N VAL A 22 -7.59 6.53 -0.02
CA VAL A 22 -6.39 6.16 0.75
C VAL A 22 -6.78 5.60 2.13
N ALA A 23 -7.71 6.24 2.84
CA ALA A 23 -8.19 5.77 4.14
C ALA A 23 -8.81 4.37 4.04
N ASN A 24 -9.64 4.13 3.03
CA ASN A 24 -10.26 2.83 2.77
C ASN A 24 -9.21 1.77 2.39
N MET A 25 -8.18 2.11 1.62
CA MET A 25 -7.07 1.20 1.32
C MET A 25 -6.34 0.78 2.59
N VAL A 26 -6.06 1.71 3.51
CA VAL A 26 -5.40 1.39 4.77
C VAL A 26 -6.28 0.53 5.66
N LEU A 27 -7.59 0.82 5.76
CA LEU A 27 -8.57 -0.02 6.46
C LEU A 27 -8.66 -1.44 5.86
N ALA A 28 -8.60 -1.58 4.53
CA ALA A 28 -8.58 -2.88 3.89
C ALA A 28 -7.28 -3.65 4.18
N LYS A 29 -6.16 -2.93 4.30
CA LYS A 29 -4.84 -3.50 4.65
C LYS A 29 -4.80 -3.99 6.10
N THR A 30 -5.38 -3.25 7.05
CA THR A 30 -5.45 -3.68 8.46
C THR A 30 -6.35 -4.91 8.63
N ASN A 31 -7.40 -5.02 7.82
CA ASN A 31 -8.30 -6.19 7.79
C ASN A 31 -7.75 -7.39 6.99
N SER A 32 -6.46 -7.43 6.66
CA SER A 32 -5.79 -8.52 5.91
C SER A 32 -6.30 -8.75 4.47
N SER A 33 -7.23 -7.93 3.98
CA SER A 33 -7.86 -8.09 2.67
C SER A 33 -7.06 -7.47 1.52
N TYR A 34 -6.04 -6.66 1.83
CA TYR A 34 -5.22 -5.99 0.84
C TYR A 34 -3.74 -6.33 1.04
N ARG A 35 -3.18 -7.16 0.16
CA ARG A 35 -1.77 -7.58 0.22
C ARG A 35 -0.82 -6.53 -0.39
N GLY A 36 -1.27 -5.73 -1.36
CA GLY A 36 -0.48 -4.63 -1.96
C GLY A 36 0.75 -5.08 -2.76
N PHE A 37 1.63 -4.12 -3.09
CA PHE A 37 2.88 -4.39 -3.80
C PHE A 37 4.06 -4.52 -2.83
N GLY A 38 4.93 -5.52 -3.06
CA GLY A 38 6.18 -5.73 -2.33
C GLY A 38 7.38 -5.21 -3.12
N VAL A 39 8.40 -4.73 -2.39
CA VAL A 39 9.68 -4.33 -3.02
C VAL A 39 10.48 -5.57 -3.36
N THR A 40 10.89 -5.70 -4.62
CA THR A 40 11.88 -6.68 -5.07
C THR A 40 13.05 -5.96 -5.72
N SER A 41 14.26 -6.37 -5.36
CA SER A 41 15.50 -5.75 -5.86
C SER A 41 16.36 -6.82 -6.55
N PRO A 42 15.98 -7.27 -7.76
CA PRO A 42 16.75 -8.27 -8.48
C PRO A 42 18.12 -7.71 -8.87
N SER A 43 19.14 -8.55 -8.74
CA SER A 43 20.49 -8.24 -9.24
C SER A 43 20.48 -8.27 -10.76
N SER A 44 20.73 -7.13 -11.41
CA SER A 44 20.93 -7.08 -12.86
C SER A 44 22.31 -7.60 -13.22
N SER A 45 22.40 -8.55 -14.15
CA SER A 45 23.69 -9.08 -14.65
C SER A 45 24.44 -8.09 -15.54
N SER A 46 23.76 -7.05 -16.05
CA SER A 46 24.33 -6.07 -16.99
C SER A 46 24.77 -4.76 -16.34
N SER A 47 24.45 -4.53 -15.07
CA SER A 47 24.79 -3.28 -14.38
C SER A 47 24.85 -3.43 -12.86
N THR A 48 25.81 -2.76 -12.22
CA THR A 48 25.92 -2.64 -10.75
C THR A 48 24.83 -1.75 -10.14
N LYS A 49 23.97 -1.13 -10.96
CA LYS A 49 22.84 -0.31 -10.48
C LYS A 49 21.78 -1.19 -9.85
N LYS A 50 21.35 -0.82 -8.64
CA LYS A 50 20.22 -1.46 -7.95
C LYS A 50 18.91 -0.88 -8.46
N HIS A 51 18.01 -1.75 -8.89
CA HIS A 51 16.67 -1.40 -9.31
C HIS A 51 15.68 -1.96 -8.30
N ASN A 52 14.73 -1.14 -7.85
CA ASN A 52 13.65 -1.55 -6.97
C ASN A 52 12.36 -1.63 -7.79
N PHE A 53 11.77 -2.82 -7.83
CA PHE A 53 10.48 -3.06 -8.46
C PHE A 53 9.42 -3.23 -7.38
N TYR A 54 8.23 -2.71 -7.64
CA TYR A 54 7.07 -2.89 -6.79
C TYR A 54 6.17 -3.91 -7.49
N LEU A 55 6.31 -5.18 -7.13
CA LEU A 55 5.59 -6.29 -7.78
C LEU A 55 4.47 -6.80 -6.88
N ASN A 56 3.48 -7.45 -7.49
CA ASN A 56 2.40 -8.08 -6.74
C ASN A 56 2.99 -9.17 -5.84
N ASN A 57 2.62 -9.19 -4.57
CA ASN A 57 3.04 -10.20 -3.61
C ASN A 57 2.14 -11.45 -3.61
N SER A 58 1.51 -11.75 -4.76
CA SER A 58 0.97 -13.06 -5.04
C SER A 58 2.10 -14.08 -4.92
N THR A 59 2.14 -14.76 -3.79
CA THR A 59 2.87 -16.01 -3.62
C THR A 59 2.22 -17.04 -4.56
N GLU A 60 2.68 -17.13 -5.81
CA GLU A 60 2.52 -18.35 -6.59
C GLU A 60 3.58 -19.34 -6.10
N ASN A 61 3.10 -20.35 -5.37
CA ASN A 61 3.68 -21.64 -4.98
C ASN A 61 5.11 -21.66 -4.39
#